data_AF-A0A956EQC9-F1
#
_entry.id   AF-A0A956EQC9-F1
#
_cell.length_a   1.000
_cell.length_b   1.000
_cell.length_c   1.000
_cell.angle_alpha   90.00
_cell.angle_beta   90.00
_cell.angle_gamma   90.00
#
_symmetry.space_group_name_H-M   'P 1'
#
loop_
_entity.id
_entity.type
_entity.pdbx_description
1 polymer ?
#
loop_
_entity_poly.entity_id
_entity_poly.type
_entity_poly.pdbx_seq_one_letter_code
_entity_poly.pdbx_strand_id
1 'polypeptide(L)'
;TAVRFRDESTLRERWLVFEPDDASMERNEESTTGPLLSRLHGHKVGDTVLIASGATQDRVVSILEIVDNITYRFRDSLDEWQVRFPEEPGFEKVQLTRSDGPSENNDVDFEPLLRVARERQASLEELDSAYRTMPMPIFMLSEVHGSEVEAWAHVVRTATLPIRCCVGSPDEWIDAAKAMRGCRAVVLDIGAVLAVDWLELRDVFAAWPVDRLLTPATFQMLRARQTQLERSSVNARDHAAAAAAEHMSDLLQFLADTCEQSDVPELAALPSETRDEFLKLLGPSSTESIAAATRPGHLLWSDQVAVGLLGRKALGVAHGWTQAVVHGRHAIGALDAERLAGIDARLLALRYESTRFDARAIVASAVAAGWDANGFPFKQNLDELVGEGAMVYERFWVLTGAIVSLCTEAATSEVRTRVIVSILDRIATRPAGFAVVRALRRSIRPAFGINHLRADEADEVIVGWLVVHQRLDAE
;
A
#
# COMPACT_ATOMS: atom_id res chain seq x y z
N THR A 1 -32.38 5.29 -31.78
CA THR A 1 -31.70 4.37 -32.73
C THR A 1 -30.74 5.15 -33.58
N ALA A 2 -29.57 4.61 -33.92
CA ALA A 2 -28.62 5.23 -34.84
C ALA A 2 -28.36 4.30 -36.04
N VAL A 3 -28.28 4.88 -37.25
CA VAL A 3 -28.10 4.14 -38.50
C VAL A 3 -26.87 4.69 -39.22
N ARG A 4 -25.93 3.79 -39.55
CA ARG A 4 -24.81 4.08 -40.44
C ARG A 4 -25.17 3.67 -41.84
N PHE A 5 -24.98 4.57 -42.80
CA PHE A 5 -25.24 4.25 -44.19
C PHE A 5 -24.21 4.91 -45.12
N ARG A 6 -24.02 4.30 -46.28
CA ARG A 6 -23.13 4.79 -47.34
C ARG A 6 -23.96 5.33 -48.48
N ASP A 7 -23.63 6.53 -48.94
CA ASP A 7 -24.25 7.11 -50.13
C ASP A 7 -23.58 6.54 -51.38
N GLU A 8 -24.35 5.88 -52.23
CA GLU A 8 -23.82 5.17 -53.42
C GLU A 8 -23.22 6.12 -54.46
N SER A 9 -23.65 7.39 -54.46
CA SER A 9 -23.15 8.39 -55.42
C SER A 9 -21.83 9.04 -54.97
N THR A 10 -21.62 9.19 -53.66
CA THR A 10 -20.45 9.88 -53.10
C THR A 10 -19.48 8.94 -52.39
N LEU A 11 -19.87 7.70 -52.17
CA LEU A 11 -19.18 6.69 -51.36
C LEU A 11 -18.89 7.14 -49.92
N ARG A 12 -19.52 8.22 -49.45
CA ARG A 12 -19.35 8.72 -48.08
C ARG A 12 -20.24 7.94 -47.13
N GLU A 13 -19.63 7.52 -46.02
CA GLU A 13 -20.36 6.95 -44.88
C GLU A 13 -20.76 8.05 -43.91
N ARG A 14 -21.95 7.95 -43.35
CA ARG A 14 -22.41 8.83 -42.28
C ARG A 14 -23.31 8.10 -41.31
N TRP A 15 -23.29 8.58 -40.07
CA TRP A 15 -24.24 8.21 -39.03
C TRP A 15 -25.41 9.19 -39.03
N LEU A 16 -26.60 8.67 -38.74
CA LEU A 16 -27.79 9.45 -38.44
C LEU A 16 -28.44 8.90 -37.18
N VAL A 17 -28.67 9.77 -36.19
CA VAL A 17 -29.24 9.40 -34.89
C VAL A 17 -30.68 9.86 -34.82
N PHE A 18 -31.60 8.96 -34.50
CA PHE A 18 -33.00 9.31 -34.30
C PHE A 18 -33.29 9.60 -32.83
N GLU A 19 -33.67 10.85 -32.54
CA GLU A 19 -34.00 11.34 -31.20
C GLU A 19 -35.45 11.87 -31.13
N PRO A 20 -36.17 11.63 -30.01
CA PRO A 20 -37.56 12.03 -29.87
C PRO A 20 -37.73 13.55 -29.74
N ASP A 21 -36.83 14.23 -29.02
CA ASP A 21 -36.87 15.66 -28.73
C ASP A 21 -35.53 16.34 -29.10
N ASP A 22 -35.57 17.62 -29.50
CA ASP A 22 -34.41 18.50 -29.73
C ASP A 22 -33.32 17.97 -30.70
N ALA A 23 -33.75 17.34 -31.81
CA ALA A 23 -32.83 16.85 -32.84
C ALA A 23 -32.06 18.02 -33.51
N SER A 24 -30.72 17.95 -33.47
CA SER A 24 -29.84 18.92 -34.12
C SER A 24 -29.11 18.34 -35.33
N MET A 25 -29.18 19.06 -36.46
CA MET A 25 -28.40 18.72 -37.66
C MET A 25 -26.88 18.78 -37.43
N GLU A 26 -26.41 19.64 -36.52
CA GLU A 26 -24.97 19.72 -36.16
C GLU A 26 -24.47 18.44 -35.48
N ARG A 27 -25.38 17.69 -34.82
CA ARG A 27 -25.09 16.41 -34.15
C ARG A 27 -25.47 15.19 -35.00
N ASN A 28 -25.78 15.39 -36.28
CA ASN A 28 -26.33 14.40 -37.19
C ASN A 28 -27.58 13.71 -36.62
N GLU A 29 -28.42 14.46 -35.92
CA GLU A 29 -29.67 13.97 -35.35
C GLU A 29 -30.85 14.29 -36.27
N GLU A 30 -31.82 13.38 -36.29
CA GLU A 30 -33.10 13.55 -36.97
C GLU A 30 -34.22 13.23 -35.98
N SER A 31 -35.33 13.96 -36.09
CA SER A 31 -36.50 13.69 -35.25
C SER A 31 -37.09 12.31 -35.52
N THR A 32 -37.58 11.65 -34.48
CA THR A 32 -38.35 10.40 -34.63
C THR A 32 -39.67 10.56 -35.41
N THR A 33 -40.11 11.79 -35.70
CA THR A 33 -41.25 12.06 -36.60
C THR A 33 -40.82 12.58 -37.97
N GLY A 34 -39.51 12.64 -38.24
CA GLY A 34 -38.94 13.16 -39.48
C GLY A 34 -39.17 12.25 -40.69
N PRO A 35 -39.19 12.82 -41.92
CA PRO A 35 -39.46 12.08 -43.15
C PRO A 35 -38.39 11.01 -43.43
N LEU A 36 -37.16 11.21 -42.97
CA LEU A 36 -36.06 10.28 -43.20
C LEU A 36 -36.19 9.00 -42.37
N LEU A 37 -36.79 9.06 -41.17
CA LEU A 37 -37.08 7.87 -40.39
C LEU A 37 -38.07 6.98 -41.13
N SER A 38 -39.14 7.55 -41.68
CA SER A 38 -40.17 6.77 -42.39
C SER A 38 -39.61 5.97 -43.57
N ARG A 39 -38.52 6.47 -44.18
CA ARG A 39 -37.82 5.83 -45.29
C ARG A 39 -36.83 4.76 -44.84
N LEU A 40 -36.25 4.89 -43.64
CA LEU A 40 -35.25 3.95 -43.10
C LEU A 40 -35.87 2.91 -42.16
N HIS A 41 -37.08 3.16 -41.66
CA HIS A 41 -37.76 2.29 -40.71
C HIS A 41 -38.10 0.93 -41.34
N GLY A 42 -37.76 -0.15 -40.63
CA GLY A 42 -38.02 -1.53 -41.06
C GLY A 42 -36.96 -2.14 -42.00
N HIS A 43 -36.01 -1.33 -42.49
CA HIS A 43 -34.87 -1.82 -43.27
C HIS A 43 -33.77 -2.42 -42.39
N LYS A 44 -32.99 -3.35 -42.95
CA LYS A 44 -31.93 -4.09 -42.28
C LYS A 44 -30.54 -3.71 -42.80
N VAL A 45 -29.52 -4.07 -42.05
CA VAL A 45 -28.12 -3.98 -42.50
C VAL A 45 -27.95 -4.77 -43.80
N GLY A 46 -27.38 -4.12 -44.81
CA GLY A 46 -27.24 -4.63 -46.17
C GLY A 46 -28.31 -4.15 -47.16
N ASP A 47 -29.41 -3.56 -46.69
CA ASP A 47 -30.46 -3.04 -47.57
C ASP A 47 -30.03 -1.74 -48.27
N THR A 48 -30.49 -1.58 -49.51
CA THR A 48 -30.34 -0.35 -50.29
C THR A 48 -31.66 0.43 -50.30
N VAL A 49 -31.64 1.70 -49.90
CA VAL A 49 -32.81 2.53 -49.64
C VAL A 49 -32.74 3.85 -50.41
N LEU A 50 -33.85 4.23 -51.05
CA LEU A 50 -34.01 5.54 -51.69
C LEU A 50 -34.33 6.61 -50.63
N ILE A 51 -33.38 7.50 -50.33
CA ILE A 51 -33.54 8.51 -49.28
C ILE A 51 -34.03 9.86 -49.79
N ALA A 52 -33.90 10.15 -51.08
CA ALA A 52 -34.49 11.34 -51.71
C ALA A 52 -34.63 11.14 -53.23
N SER A 53 -35.81 11.41 -53.77
CA SER A 53 -36.01 11.48 -55.23
C SER A 53 -35.63 12.85 -55.74
N GLY A 54 -34.74 12.91 -56.73
CA GLY A 54 -34.28 14.16 -57.33
C GLY A 54 -34.81 14.34 -58.74
N ALA A 55 -34.97 15.59 -59.20
CA ALA A 55 -35.37 15.87 -60.58
C ALA A 55 -34.31 15.43 -61.62
N THR A 56 -33.05 15.30 -61.18
CA THR A 56 -31.91 14.90 -62.03
C THR A 56 -31.38 13.52 -61.68
N GLN A 57 -31.30 13.19 -60.39
CA GLN A 57 -30.79 11.90 -59.92
C GLN A 57 -31.38 11.56 -58.55
N ASP A 58 -31.74 10.29 -58.39
CA ASP A 58 -32.18 9.72 -57.12
C ASP A 58 -31.01 9.47 -56.18
N ARG A 59 -31.21 9.79 -54.90
CA ARG A 59 -30.21 9.60 -53.85
C ARG A 59 -30.48 8.30 -53.12
N VAL A 60 -29.61 7.32 -53.35
CA VAL A 60 -29.72 5.95 -52.84
C VAL A 60 -28.59 5.68 -51.86
N VAL A 61 -28.89 4.98 -50.77
CA VAL A 61 -27.91 4.63 -49.72
C VAL A 61 -27.98 3.16 -49.38
N SER A 62 -26.86 2.58 -48.96
CA SER A 62 -26.79 1.23 -48.40
C SER A 62 -26.61 1.29 -46.88
N ILE A 63 -27.43 0.55 -46.14
CA ILE A 63 -27.35 0.50 -44.68
C ILE A 63 -26.19 -0.41 -44.28
N LEU A 64 -25.24 0.15 -43.53
CA LEU A 64 -24.04 -0.57 -43.10
C LEU A 64 -24.15 -1.08 -41.67
N GLU A 65 -24.81 -0.34 -40.79
CA GLU A 65 -24.90 -0.69 -39.37
C GLU A 65 -26.15 -0.05 -38.75
N ILE A 66 -26.80 -0.77 -37.83
CA ILE A 66 -27.91 -0.25 -37.02
C ILE A 66 -27.61 -0.60 -35.56
N VAL A 67 -27.57 0.41 -34.70
CA VAL A 67 -27.36 0.25 -33.25
C VAL A 67 -28.36 1.11 -32.48
N ASP A 68 -28.53 0.86 -31.19
CA ASP A 68 -29.26 1.80 -30.33
C ASP A 68 -28.47 3.11 -30.19
N ASN A 69 -29.18 4.21 -29.93
CA ASN A 69 -28.56 5.53 -29.83
C ASN A 69 -27.61 5.64 -28.64
N ILE A 70 -27.87 4.95 -27.52
CA ILE A 70 -27.00 4.98 -26.33
C ILE A 70 -25.64 4.32 -26.67
N THR A 71 -25.65 3.14 -27.30
CA THR A 71 -24.43 2.46 -27.76
C THR A 71 -23.65 3.29 -28.76
N TYR A 72 -24.33 3.93 -29.73
CA TYR A 72 -23.67 4.85 -30.64
C TYR A 72 -23.02 6.02 -29.89
N ARG A 73 -23.76 6.70 -29.02
CA ARG A 73 -23.26 7.86 -28.26
C ARG A 73 -22.10 7.50 -27.34
N PHE A 74 -22.12 6.32 -26.74
CA PHE A 74 -21.01 5.81 -25.95
C PHE A 74 -19.74 5.62 -26.81
N ARG A 75 -19.85 4.93 -27.96
CA ARG A 75 -18.72 4.71 -28.88
C ARG A 75 -18.18 6.03 -29.44
N ASP A 76 -19.07 6.89 -29.92
CA ASP A 76 -18.76 8.21 -30.47
C ASP A 76 -18.07 9.11 -29.44
N SER A 77 -18.53 9.09 -28.18
CA SER A 77 -17.89 9.85 -27.10
C SER A 77 -16.52 9.31 -26.72
N LEU A 78 -16.31 7.99 -26.78
CA LEU A 78 -15.00 7.38 -26.55
C LEU A 78 -14.02 7.63 -27.69
N ASP A 79 -14.48 7.53 -28.94
CA ASP A 79 -13.66 7.69 -30.13
C ASP A 79 -13.20 9.15 -30.30
N GLU A 80 -14.05 10.10 -29.94
CA GLU A 80 -13.80 11.55 -30.06
C GLU A 80 -13.48 12.21 -28.71
N TRP A 81 -13.20 11.44 -27.64
CA TRP A 81 -13.01 11.99 -26.29
C TRP A 81 -11.95 13.09 -26.25
N GLN A 82 -10.76 12.82 -26.80
CA GLN A 82 -9.63 13.74 -26.79
C GLN A 82 -9.85 14.99 -27.67
N VAL A 83 -10.76 14.90 -28.66
CA VAL A 83 -11.14 16.05 -29.51
C VAL A 83 -12.17 16.93 -28.80
N ARG A 84 -13.13 16.32 -28.10
CA ARG A 84 -14.22 17.02 -27.40
C ARG A 84 -13.77 17.62 -26.08
N PHE A 85 -12.83 16.97 -25.40
CA PHE A 85 -12.33 17.36 -24.08
C PHE A 85 -10.79 17.42 -24.08
N PRO A 86 -10.17 18.30 -24.88
CA PRO A 86 -8.72 18.34 -25.05
C PRO A 86 -7.97 18.74 -23.77
N GLU A 87 -8.66 19.38 -22.83
CA GLU A 87 -8.09 19.85 -21.56
C GLU A 87 -8.37 18.92 -20.37
N GLU A 88 -9.18 17.86 -20.57
CA GLU A 88 -9.57 16.95 -19.50
C GLU A 88 -8.66 15.71 -19.46
N PRO A 89 -7.80 15.56 -18.43
CA PRO A 89 -7.00 14.35 -18.26
C PRO A 89 -7.91 13.21 -17.80
N GLY A 90 -8.00 12.12 -18.57
CA GLY A 90 -8.78 10.96 -18.15
C GLY A 90 -8.68 9.76 -19.09
N PHE A 91 -9.21 9.90 -20.31
CA PHE A 91 -9.24 8.80 -21.29
C PHE A 91 -8.41 9.17 -22.52
N GLU A 92 -7.39 8.36 -22.80
CA GLU A 92 -6.59 8.45 -24.03
C GLU A 92 -6.81 7.20 -24.88
N LYS A 93 -7.19 7.39 -26.14
CA LYS A 93 -7.32 6.30 -27.09
C LYS A 93 -5.94 6.00 -27.67
N VAL A 94 -5.29 4.97 -27.16
CA VAL A 94 -4.04 4.48 -27.74
C VAL A 94 -4.34 3.70 -29.02
N GLN A 95 -4.06 4.32 -30.18
CA GLN A 95 -4.16 3.64 -31.47
C GLN A 95 -2.93 2.76 -31.69
N LEU A 96 -3.15 1.45 -31.75
CA LEU A 96 -2.12 0.50 -32.14
C LEU A 96 -2.05 0.45 -33.67
N THR A 97 -1.07 1.14 -34.25
CA THR A 97 -0.79 1.08 -35.69
C THR A 97 -0.12 -0.24 -36.05
N ARG A 98 -0.59 -0.89 -37.12
CA ARG A 98 0.15 -1.98 -37.77
C ARG A 98 1.27 -1.36 -38.59
N SER A 99 2.46 -1.96 -38.54
CA SER A 99 3.59 -1.46 -39.32
C SER A 99 3.35 -1.72 -40.82
N ASP A 100 3.12 -0.66 -41.59
CA ASP A 100 3.05 -0.71 -43.05
C ASP A 100 4.48 -0.79 -43.64
N GLY A 101 5.11 -1.95 -43.52
CA GLY A 101 6.37 -2.29 -44.16
C GLY A 101 6.20 -3.49 -45.12
N PRO A 102 6.95 -3.58 -46.23
CA PRO A 102 6.83 -4.67 -47.21
C PRO A 102 7.36 -6.03 -46.71
N SER A 103 7.55 -6.21 -45.40
CA SER A 103 7.95 -7.46 -44.77
C SER A 103 6.74 -8.18 -44.19
N GLU A 104 6.62 -9.48 -44.46
CA GLU A 104 5.52 -10.39 -44.08
C GLU A 104 5.24 -10.54 -42.56
N ASN A 105 5.81 -9.69 -41.70
CA ASN A 105 5.51 -9.67 -40.27
C ASN A 105 4.53 -8.55 -39.95
N ASN A 106 3.29 -8.95 -39.68
CA ASN A 106 2.16 -8.12 -39.29
C ASN A 106 2.29 -7.65 -37.84
N ASP A 107 3.43 -7.04 -37.49
CA ASP A 107 3.76 -6.65 -36.12
C ASP A 107 2.99 -5.38 -35.71
N VAL A 108 2.39 -5.46 -34.52
CA VAL A 108 1.62 -4.38 -33.88
C VAL A 108 2.60 -3.49 -33.12
N ASP A 109 2.54 -2.17 -33.34
CA ASP A 109 3.39 -1.23 -32.60
C ASP A 109 2.86 -1.00 -31.18
N PHE A 110 3.54 -1.57 -30.19
CA PHE A 110 3.26 -1.42 -28.76
C PHE A 110 4.02 -0.25 -28.11
N GLU A 111 4.87 0.48 -28.84
CA GLU A 111 5.71 1.53 -28.27
C GLU A 111 4.93 2.63 -27.53
N PRO A 112 3.72 3.06 -27.95
CA PRO A 112 2.92 4.00 -27.18
C PRO A 112 2.54 3.48 -25.78
N LEU A 113 2.20 2.19 -25.66
CA LEU A 113 1.88 1.57 -24.37
C LEU A 113 3.14 1.42 -23.51
N LEU A 114 4.27 1.07 -24.12
CA LEU A 114 5.55 1.00 -23.43
C LEU A 114 6.01 2.37 -22.92
N ARG A 115 5.75 3.45 -23.67
CA ARG A 115 6.04 4.82 -23.24
C ARG A 115 5.24 5.21 -22.01
N VAL A 116 3.93 4.97 -22.00
CA VAL A 116 3.07 5.22 -20.82
C VAL A 116 3.54 4.40 -19.61
N ALA A 117 3.93 3.14 -19.83
CA ALA A 117 4.47 2.29 -18.77
C ALA A 117 5.80 2.82 -18.21
N ARG A 118 6.72 3.28 -19.08
CA ARG A 118 8.01 3.87 -18.68
C ARG A 118 7.82 5.20 -17.94
N GLU A 119 6.93 6.07 -18.40
CA GLU A 119 6.62 7.34 -17.74
C GLU A 119 6.03 7.09 -16.34
N ARG A 120 5.07 6.15 -16.23
CA ARG A 120 4.53 5.73 -14.93
C ARG A 120 5.59 5.15 -14.01
N GLN A 121 6.51 4.35 -14.54
CA GLN A 121 7.63 3.81 -13.77
C GLN A 121 8.58 4.92 -13.29
N ALA A 122 8.93 5.89 -14.14
CA ALA A 122 9.78 7.01 -13.76
C ALA A 122 9.13 7.87 -12.66
N SER A 123 7.84 8.17 -12.77
CA SER A 123 7.10 8.88 -11.72
C SER A 123 7.05 8.10 -10.40
N LEU A 124 6.94 6.77 -10.45
CA LEU A 124 7.01 5.92 -9.25
C LEU A 124 8.39 5.99 -8.60
N GLU A 125 9.47 5.94 -9.39
CA GLU A 125 10.84 6.01 -8.86
C GLU A 125 11.14 7.39 -8.21
N GLU A 126 10.64 8.48 -8.79
CA GLU A 126 10.71 9.82 -8.19
C GLU A 126 9.93 9.91 -6.88
N LEU A 127 8.71 9.39 -6.85
CA LEU A 127 7.89 9.37 -5.62
C LEU A 127 8.48 8.49 -4.54
N ASP A 128 9.02 7.32 -4.89
CA ASP A 128 9.74 6.44 -3.96
C ASP A 128 10.97 7.15 -3.38
N SER A 129 11.71 7.90 -4.21
CA SER A 129 12.86 8.70 -3.76
C SER A 129 12.44 9.84 -2.83
N ALA A 130 11.37 10.56 -3.17
CA ALA A 130 10.80 11.62 -2.33
C ALA A 130 10.30 11.06 -1.00
N TYR A 131 9.55 9.96 -1.04
CA TYR A 131 9.09 9.26 0.16
C TYR A 131 10.27 8.72 0.97
N ARG A 132 11.37 8.26 0.36
CA ARG A 132 12.57 7.80 1.12
C ARG A 132 13.30 8.92 1.86
N THR A 133 13.19 10.15 1.41
CA THR A 133 14.00 11.27 1.94
C THR A 133 13.21 12.26 2.78
N MET A 134 11.88 12.30 2.64
CA MET A 134 11.00 13.26 3.31
C MET A 134 9.90 12.56 4.12
N PRO A 135 9.40 13.17 5.21
CA PRO A 135 8.26 12.67 5.97
C PRO A 135 6.96 12.90 5.21
N MET A 136 6.77 12.13 4.13
CA MET A 136 5.60 12.19 3.25
C MET A 136 4.48 11.26 3.77
N PRO A 137 3.21 11.71 3.83
CA PRO A 137 2.06 10.86 4.15
C PRO A 137 1.84 9.75 3.11
N ILE A 138 1.29 8.61 3.52
CA ILE A 138 0.97 7.50 2.59
C ILE A 138 -0.08 7.90 1.56
N PHE A 139 -0.97 8.83 1.92
CA PHE A 139 -1.97 9.39 1.04
C PHE A 139 -1.36 9.97 -0.25
N MET A 140 -0.20 10.64 -0.16
CA MET A 140 0.46 11.19 -1.34
C MET A 140 0.94 10.11 -2.33
N LEU A 141 1.23 8.90 -1.84
CA LEU A 141 1.55 7.75 -2.70
C LEU A 141 0.28 7.09 -3.28
N SER A 142 -0.87 7.27 -2.63
CA SER A 142 -2.13 6.64 -3.05
C SER A 142 -2.61 7.11 -4.42
N GLU A 143 -2.27 8.33 -4.83
CA GLU A 143 -2.60 8.87 -6.16
C GLU A 143 -2.05 8.02 -7.31
N VAL A 144 -0.88 7.41 -7.13
CA VAL A 144 -0.26 6.56 -8.18
C VAL A 144 -0.58 5.09 -8.00
N HIS A 145 -0.79 4.66 -6.75
CA HIS A 145 -1.08 3.26 -6.43
C HIS A 145 -2.58 2.91 -6.45
N GLY A 146 -3.47 3.89 -6.47
CA GLY A 146 -4.92 3.74 -6.55
C GLY A 146 -5.64 3.81 -5.19
N SER A 147 -4.96 3.52 -4.09
CA SER A 147 -5.51 3.60 -2.72
C SER A 147 -4.42 3.66 -1.66
N GLU A 148 -4.74 4.18 -0.47
CA GLU A 148 -3.81 4.18 0.68
C GLU A 148 -3.41 2.75 1.10
N VAL A 149 -4.34 1.79 0.95
CA VAL A 149 -4.07 0.36 1.21
C VAL A 149 -3.03 -0.19 0.24
N GLU A 150 -3.12 0.14 -1.05
CA GLU A 150 -2.14 -0.29 -2.05
C GLU A 150 -0.80 0.41 -1.91
N ALA A 151 -0.81 1.71 -1.58
CA ALA A 151 0.39 2.48 -1.28
C ALA A 151 1.13 1.92 -0.07
N TRP A 152 0.41 1.61 1.01
CA TRP A 152 0.99 0.95 2.19
C TRP A 152 1.58 -0.41 1.83
N ALA A 153 0.85 -1.20 1.05
CA ALA A 153 1.33 -2.50 0.63
C ALA A 153 2.56 -2.42 -0.30
N HIS A 154 2.66 -1.35 -1.10
CA HIS A 154 3.88 -1.03 -1.86
C HIS A 154 5.05 -0.72 -0.93
N VAL A 155 4.87 0.18 0.05
CA VAL A 155 5.92 0.52 1.03
C VAL A 155 6.44 -0.73 1.76
N VAL A 156 5.55 -1.62 2.18
CA VAL A 156 5.96 -2.85 2.86
C VAL A 156 6.70 -3.82 1.93
N ARG A 157 6.28 -3.95 0.67
CA ARG A 157 6.95 -4.86 -0.29
C ARG A 157 8.28 -4.30 -0.80
N THR A 158 8.44 -2.98 -0.83
CA THR A 158 9.63 -2.33 -1.36
C THR A 158 10.70 -2.21 -0.29
N ALA A 159 11.74 -3.06 -0.40
CA ALA A 159 12.80 -3.19 0.60
C ALA A 159 13.55 -1.88 0.95
N THR A 160 13.50 -0.87 0.08
CA THR A 160 14.19 0.41 0.26
C THR A 160 13.32 1.52 0.86
N LEU A 161 12.04 1.24 1.13
CA LEU A 161 11.12 2.21 1.72
C LEU A 161 10.84 1.85 3.19
N PRO A 162 10.99 2.82 4.11
CA PRO A 162 10.65 2.63 5.52
C PRO A 162 9.19 3.00 5.81
N ILE A 163 8.65 2.45 6.89
CA ILE A 163 7.41 2.97 7.49
C ILE A 163 7.79 3.99 8.56
N ARG A 164 7.49 5.27 8.31
CA ARG A 164 7.79 6.33 9.29
C ARG A 164 6.59 6.54 10.17
N CYS A 165 6.65 6.00 11.37
CA CYS A 165 5.58 6.11 12.35
C CYS A 165 5.80 7.22 13.39
N CYS A 166 7.06 7.58 13.65
CA CYS A 166 7.45 8.56 14.67
C CYS A 166 8.78 9.24 14.31
N VAL A 167 9.14 10.28 15.05
CA VAL A 167 10.46 10.92 15.00
C VAL A 167 11.47 10.11 15.81
N GLY A 168 11.02 9.42 16.86
CA GLY A 168 11.84 8.51 17.66
C GLY A 168 12.60 9.16 18.82
N SER A 169 12.32 10.43 19.13
CA SER A 169 12.98 11.13 20.24
C SER A 169 12.54 10.57 21.61
N PRO A 170 13.39 10.64 22.65
CA PRO A 170 13.01 10.22 24.00
C PRO A 170 11.76 10.96 24.53
N ASP A 171 11.63 12.26 24.24
CA ASP A 171 10.48 13.07 24.66
C ASP A 171 9.18 12.59 24.00
N GLU A 172 9.23 12.24 22.72
CA GLU A 172 8.06 11.72 22.00
C GLU A 172 7.56 10.40 22.61
N TRP A 173 8.48 9.53 23.06
CA TRP A 173 8.12 8.31 23.78
C TRP A 173 7.48 8.58 25.14
N ILE A 174 7.98 9.58 25.88
CA ILE A 174 7.42 9.99 27.18
C ILE A 174 6.00 10.53 26.97
N ASP A 175 5.80 11.37 25.96
CA ASP A 175 4.51 11.95 25.62
C ASP A 175 3.49 10.88 25.20
N ALA A 176 3.88 9.95 24.33
CA ALA A 176 3.05 8.82 23.94
C ALA A 176 2.69 7.94 25.16
N ALA A 177 3.66 7.61 26.01
CA ALA A 177 3.43 6.82 27.23
C ALA A 177 2.52 7.53 28.25
N LYS A 178 2.57 8.86 28.31
CA LYS A 178 1.66 9.66 29.14
C LYS A 178 0.24 9.66 28.54
N ALA A 179 0.12 9.87 27.23
CA ALA A 179 -1.16 9.90 26.53
C ALA A 179 -1.89 8.55 26.63
N MET A 180 -1.19 7.42 26.41
CA MET A 180 -1.76 6.08 26.52
C MET A 180 -2.27 5.72 27.93
N ARG A 181 -1.59 6.19 28.98
CA ARG A 181 -2.03 5.93 30.36
C ARG A 181 -3.29 6.69 30.75
N GLY A 182 -3.53 7.84 30.12
CA GLY A 182 -4.64 8.73 30.44
C GLY A 182 -5.77 8.74 29.41
N CYS A 183 -5.64 8.03 28.29
CA CYS A 183 -6.65 8.04 27.24
C CYS A 183 -7.92 7.32 27.68
N ARG A 184 -9.05 7.84 27.23
CA ARG A 184 -10.38 7.24 27.39
C ARG A 184 -10.87 6.62 26.09
N ALA A 185 -10.40 7.17 24.98
CA ALA A 185 -10.68 6.68 23.65
C ALA A 185 -9.41 6.67 22.79
N VAL A 186 -9.35 5.75 21.83
CA VAL A 186 -8.34 5.71 20.78
C VAL A 186 -9.03 5.87 19.43
N VAL A 187 -8.54 6.81 18.62
CA VAL A 187 -9.00 7.06 17.25
C VAL A 187 -8.01 6.41 16.31
N LEU A 188 -8.49 5.50 15.46
CA LEU A 188 -7.66 4.79 14.51
C LEU A 188 -7.63 5.54 13.18
N ASP A 189 -6.42 5.93 12.79
CA ASP A 189 -6.11 6.28 11.41
C ASP A 189 -5.91 5.00 10.56
N ILE A 190 -5.94 5.13 9.24
CA ILE A 190 -5.68 4.01 8.31
C ILE A 190 -4.34 3.32 8.58
N GLY A 191 -3.27 4.06 8.91
CA GLY A 191 -1.98 3.45 9.21
C GLY A 191 -2.06 2.50 10.40
N ALA A 192 -2.84 2.85 11.44
CA ALA A 192 -3.05 1.99 12.59
C ALA A 192 -3.94 0.78 12.26
N VAL A 193 -4.99 0.97 11.45
CA VAL A 193 -5.84 -0.15 11.00
C VAL A 193 -5.01 -1.19 10.24
N LEU A 194 -4.17 -0.75 9.31
CA LEU A 194 -3.32 -1.65 8.53
C LEU A 194 -2.27 -2.33 9.41
N ALA A 195 -1.73 -1.64 10.41
CA ALA A 195 -0.81 -2.24 11.37
C ALA A 195 -1.50 -3.30 12.24
N VAL A 196 -2.72 -3.04 12.72
CA VAL A 196 -3.50 -4.02 13.49
C VAL A 196 -3.71 -5.30 12.70
N ASP A 197 -3.98 -5.18 11.40
CA ASP A 197 -4.19 -6.32 10.52
C ASP A 197 -2.87 -7.05 10.21
N TRP A 198 -1.83 -6.35 9.76
CA TRP A 198 -0.58 -6.96 9.26
C TRP A 198 0.31 -7.52 10.37
N LEU A 199 0.20 -6.97 11.58
CA LEU A 199 0.92 -7.44 12.76
C LEU A 199 0.08 -8.41 13.61
N GLU A 200 -1.12 -8.78 13.14
CA GLU A 200 -2.05 -9.68 13.83
C GLU A 200 -2.38 -9.20 15.26
N LEU A 201 -2.62 -7.89 15.45
CA LEU A 201 -2.85 -7.27 16.76
C LEU A 201 -4.32 -7.17 17.14
N ARG A 202 -5.20 -7.90 16.46
CA ARG A 202 -6.65 -7.83 16.68
C ARG A 202 -7.03 -8.17 18.11
N ASP A 203 -6.36 -9.14 18.71
CA ASP A 203 -6.51 -9.54 20.12
C ASP A 203 -6.07 -8.45 21.09
N VAL A 204 -4.88 -7.87 20.86
CA VAL A 204 -4.32 -6.78 21.68
C VAL A 204 -5.23 -5.55 21.65
N PHE A 205 -5.75 -5.24 20.47
CA PHE A 205 -6.65 -4.12 20.23
C PHE A 205 -8.02 -4.34 20.87
N ALA A 206 -8.66 -5.49 20.64
CA ALA A 206 -9.97 -5.80 21.21
C ALA A 206 -9.95 -5.85 22.75
N ALA A 207 -8.84 -6.29 23.34
CA ALA A 207 -8.65 -6.36 24.79
C ALA A 207 -8.32 -5.00 25.45
N TRP A 208 -8.21 -3.91 24.69
CA TRP A 208 -7.93 -2.58 25.26
C TRP A 208 -9.21 -1.97 25.86
N PRO A 209 -9.28 -1.74 27.19
CA PRO A 209 -10.47 -1.20 27.86
C PRO A 209 -10.58 0.33 27.67
N VAL A 210 -10.64 0.79 26.43
CA VAL A 210 -10.92 2.18 26.02
C VAL A 210 -11.93 2.16 24.91
N ASP A 211 -12.62 3.28 24.69
CA ASP A 211 -13.46 3.44 23.52
C ASP A 211 -12.57 3.40 22.26
N ARG A 212 -12.99 2.65 21.25
CA ARG A 212 -12.24 2.45 20.01
C ARG A 212 -13.04 3.09 18.89
N LEU A 213 -12.49 4.14 18.29
CA LEU A 213 -13.19 4.96 17.33
C LEU A 213 -12.58 4.76 15.94
N LEU A 214 -13.46 4.58 14.96
CA LEU A 214 -13.11 4.58 13.55
C LEU A 214 -13.94 5.65 12.85
N THR A 215 -13.30 6.45 12.01
CA THR A 215 -14.00 7.52 11.29
C THR A 215 -14.75 6.98 10.07
N PRO A 216 -15.87 7.63 9.68
CA PRO A 216 -16.57 7.33 8.44
C PRO A 216 -15.67 7.31 7.20
N ALA A 217 -14.77 8.27 7.01
CA ALA A 217 -13.87 8.29 5.85
C ALA A 217 -12.95 7.07 5.81
N THR A 218 -12.34 6.69 6.94
CA THR A 218 -11.49 5.48 7.00
C THR A 218 -12.28 4.23 6.65
N PHE A 219 -13.48 4.06 7.23
CA PHE A 219 -14.33 2.91 6.95
C PHE A 219 -14.81 2.86 5.50
N GLN A 220 -15.22 4.00 4.94
CA GLN A 220 -15.66 4.09 3.54
C GLN A 220 -14.52 3.79 2.56
N MET A 221 -13.31 4.25 2.83
CA MET A 221 -12.15 3.95 2.00
C MET A 221 -11.83 2.44 1.98
N LEU A 222 -11.86 1.76 3.14
CA LEU A 222 -11.68 0.31 3.22
C LEU A 222 -12.79 -0.44 2.46
N ARG A 223 -14.05 0.01 2.58
CA ARG A 223 -15.18 -0.56 1.83
C ARG A 223 -15.08 -0.33 0.33
N ALA A 224 -14.62 0.83 -0.11
CA ALA A 224 -14.36 1.12 -1.51
C ALA A 224 -13.30 0.16 -2.08
N ARG A 225 -12.24 -0.12 -1.29
CA ARG A 225 -11.22 -1.09 -1.66
C ARG A 225 -11.77 -2.52 -1.74
N GLN A 226 -12.59 -2.95 -0.77
CA GLN A 226 -13.27 -4.25 -0.83
C GLN A 226 -14.08 -4.38 -2.14
N THR A 227 -14.90 -3.37 -2.45
CA THR A 227 -15.76 -3.36 -3.65
C THR A 227 -14.92 -3.46 -4.93
N GLN A 228 -13.77 -2.78 -4.98
CA GLN A 228 -12.84 -2.87 -6.12
C GLN A 228 -12.27 -4.29 -6.27
N LEU A 229 -11.86 -4.93 -5.18
CA LEU A 229 -11.34 -6.31 -5.18
C LEU A 229 -12.41 -7.31 -5.62
N GLU A 230 -13.64 -7.17 -5.15
CA GLU A 230 -14.77 -8.00 -5.56
C GLU A 230 -15.02 -7.88 -7.07
N ARG A 231 -15.04 -6.66 -7.62
CA ARG A 231 -15.18 -6.44 -9.07
C ARG A 231 -14.06 -7.09 -9.87
N SER A 232 -12.82 -6.96 -9.41
CA SER A 232 -11.65 -7.59 -10.05
C SER A 232 -11.75 -9.12 -10.03
N SER A 233 -12.21 -9.71 -8.91
CA SER A 233 -12.38 -11.16 -8.79
C SER A 233 -13.39 -11.73 -9.79
N VAL A 234 -14.51 -11.02 -10.01
CA VAL A 234 -15.57 -11.43 -10.94
C VAL A 234 -15.12 -11.29 -12.39
N ASN A 235 -14.47 -10.18 -12.72
CA ASN A 235 -14.09 -9.86 -14.11
C ASN A 235 -12.89 -10.68 -14.61
N ALA A 236 -11.94 -11.02 -13.74
CA ALA A 236 -10.68 -11.67 -14.12
C ALA A 236 -10.57 -13.15 -13.72
N ARG A 237 -11.55 -13.71 -12.98
CA ARG A 237 -11.40 -15.00 -12.26
C ARG A 237 -10.10 -15.06 -11.45
N ASP A 238 -9.72 -13.92 -10.90
CA ASP A 238 -8.48 -13.77 -10.15
C ASP A 238 -8.68 -14.29 -8.72
N HIS A 239 -8.14 -15.48 -8.45
CA HIS A 239 -8.18 -16.09 -7.13
C HIS A 239 -7.46 -15.26 -6.06
N ALA A 240 -6.41 -14.51 -6.42
CA ALA A 240 -5.73 -13.63 -5.48
C ALA A 240 -6.61 -12.43 -5.12
N ALA A 241 -7.31 -11.85 -6.10
CA ALA A 241 -8.29 -10.80 -5.85
C ALA A 241 -9.46 -11.28 -4.98
N ALA A 242 -9.94 -12.51 -5.19
CA ALA A 242 -10.99 -13.12 -4.36
C ALA A 242 -10.54 -13.29 -2.91
N ALA A 243 -9.35 -13.85 -2.67
CA ALA A 243 -8.80 -14.01 -1.32
C ALA A 243 -8.56 -12.65 -0.63
N ALA A 244 -8.09 -11.64 -1.38
CA ALA A 244 -7.92 -10.29 -0.86
C ALA A 244 -9.26 -9.62 -0.51
N ALA A 245 -10.31 -9.85 -1.30
CA ALA A 245 -11.65 -9.36 -1.01
C ALA A 245 -12.22 -10.00 0.28
N GLU A 246 -12.05 -11.31 0.44
CA GLU A 246 -12.47 -12.04 1.64
C GLU A 246 -11.73 -11.53 2.90
N HIS A 247 -10.41 -11.35 2.80
CA HIS A 247 -9.60 -10.78 3.88
C HIS A 247 -10.05 -9.36 4.26
N MET A 248 -10.32 -8.51 3.27
CA MET A 248 -10.83 -7.14 3.52
C MET A 248 -12.22 -7.16 4.15
N SER A 249 -13.08 -8.09 3.74
CA SER A 249 -14.41 -8.30 4.33
C SER A 249 -14.30 -8.69 5.81
N ASP A 250 -13.40 -9.61 6.14
CA ASP A 250 -13.12 -10.01 7.52
C ASP A 250 -12.58 -8.84 8.37
N LEU A 251 -11.65 -8.04 7.82
CA LEU A 251 -11.14 -6.85 8.50
C LEU A 251 -12.26 -5.82 8.76
N LEU A 252 -13.10 -5.54 7.77
CA LEU A 252 -14.23 -4.61 7.92
C LEU A 252 -15.25 -5.09 8.94
N GLN A 253 -15.52 -6.39 8.99
CA GLN A 253 -16.40 -6.98 9.99
C GLN A 253 -15.80 -6.85 11.39
N PHE A 254 -14.53 -7.19 11.56
CA PHE A 254 -13.81 -6.99 12.83
C PHE A 254 -13.87 -5.55 13.32
N LEU A 255 -13.63 -4.58 12.43
CA LEU A 255 -13.70 -3.16 12.78
C LEU A 255 -15.14 -2.73 13.14
N ALA A 256 -16.15 -3.22 12.44
CA ALA A 256 -17.55 -2.93 12.75
C ALA A 256 -17.97 -3.49 14.12
N ASP A 257 -17.43 -4.65 14.51
CA ASP A 257 -17.74 -5.30 15.80
C ASP A 257 -16.96 -4.70 16.97
N THR A 258 -15.79 -4.12 16.73
CA THR A 258 -14.87 -3.66 17.78
C THR A 258 -14.80 -2.15 17.95
N CYS A 259 -15.10 -1.37 16.90
CA CYS A 259 -15.03 0.08 16.90
C CYS A 259 -16.42 0.71 16.80
N GLU A 260 -16.60 1.82 17.50
CA GLU A 260 -17.70 2.74 17.26
C GLU A 260 -17.39 3.61 16.04
N GLN A 261 -18.31 3.62 15.07
CA GLN A 261 -18.28 4.60 13.98
C GLN A 261 -18.85 5.91 14.52
N SER A 262 -17.95 6.86 14.79
CA SER A 262 -18.31 8.17 15.33
C SER A 262 -18.38 9.19 14.21
N ASP A 263 -19.47 9.95 14.15
CA ASP A 263 -19.50 11.20 13.40
C ASP A 263 -18.39 12.14 13.90
N VAL A 264 -17.87 12.99 13.01
CA VAL A 264 -16.74 13.90 13.30
C VAL A 264 -17.12 15.35 13.02
N PRO A 265 -18.02 15.96 13.81
CA PRO A 265 -18.36 17.38 13.69
C PRO A 265 -17.14 18.30 13.91
N GLU A 266 -16.11 17.81 14.60
CA GLU A 266 -14.84 18.51 14.81
C GLU A 266 -14.18 18.91 13.49
N LEU A 267 -14.33 18.09 12.44
CA LEU A 267 -13.79 18.39 11.11
C LEU A 267 -14.44 19.64 10.51
N ALA A 268 -15.74 19.82 10.72
CA ALA A 268 -16.47 21.01 10.27
C ALA A 268 -16.12 22.26 11.10
N ALA A 269 -15.67 22.07 12.35
CA ALA A 269 -15.25 23.15 13.24
C ALA A 269 -13.82 23.65 12.96
N LEU A 270 -13.01 22.93 12.19
CA LEU A 270 -11.68 23.38 11.78
C LEU A 270 -11.76 24.62 10.88
N PRO A 271 -10.78 25.55 10.97
CA PRO A 271 -10.62 26.61 9.99
C PRO A 271 -10.54 26.03 8.57
N SER A 272 -11.21 26.67 7.60
CA SER A 272 -11.29 26.16 6.23
C SER A 272 -9.91 25.94 5.61
N GLU A 273 -8.98 26.88 5.81
CA GLU A 273 -7.61 26.78 5.30
C GLU A 273 -6.89 25.53 5.85
N THR A 274 -6.94 25.30 7.16
CA THR A 274 -6.34 24.11 7.79
C THR A 274 -7.01 22.82 7.31
N ARG A 275 -8.34 22.82 7.21
CA ARG A 275 -9.09 21.65 6.73
C ARG A 275 -8.72 21.30 5.29
N ASP A 276 -8.69 22.29 4.41
CA ASP A 276 -8.41 22.10 2.99
C ASP A 276 -6.95 21.68 2.77
N GLU A 277 -6.01 22.24 3.54
CA GLU A 277 -4.60 21.82 3.55
C GLU A 277 -4.46 20.36 4.02
N PHE A 278 -5.13 19.99 5.10
CA PHE A 278 -5.06 18.61 5.63
C PHE A 278 -5.67 17.62 4.66
N LEU A 279 -6.84 17.92 4.09
CA LEU A 279 -7.46 17.05 3.08
C LEU A 279 -6.55 16.85 1.87
N LYS A 280 -5.85 17.90 1.43
CA LYS A 280 -4.91 17.84 0.32
C LYS A 280 -3.66 17.03 0.63
N LEU A 281 -3.10 17.18 1.83
CA LEU A 281 -1.82 16.54 2.19
C LEU A 281 -1.98 15.14 2.76
N LEU A 282 -3.00 14.92 3.59
CA LEU A 282 -3.18 13.72 4.40
C LEU A 282 -4.35 12.86 3.92
N GLY A 283 -5.21 13.40 3.06
CA GLY A 283 -6.41 12.74 2.58
C GLY A 283 -7.55 12.76 3.60
N PRO A 284 -8.76 12.32 3.19
CA PRO A 284 -9.94 12.33 4.04
C PRO A 284 -9.81 11.49 5.31
N SER A 285 -9.28 10.26 5.20
CA SER A 285 -9.17 9.32 6.32
C SER A 285 -8.33 9.86 7.47
N SER A 286 -7.10 10.29 7.17
CA SER A 286 -6.17 10.82 8.17
C SER A 286 -6.66 12.16 8.75
N THR A 287 -7.25 13.03 7.91
CA THR A 287 -7.76 14.33 8.33
C THR A 287 -8.92 14.20 9.30
N GLU A 288 -9.89 13.32 8.99
CA GLU A 288 -11.02 13.06 9.87
C GLU A 288 -10.55 12.42 11.19
N SER A 289 -9.57 11.51 11.13
CA SER A 289 -8.99 10.86 12.32
C SER A 289 -8.28 11.88 13.24
N ILE A 290 -7.52 12.81 12.67
CA ILE A 290 -6.93 13.91 13.43
C ILE A 290 -8.03 14.77 14.08
N ALA A 291 -9.06 15.14 13.33
CA ALA A 291 -10.15 15.98 13.84
C ALA A 291 -10.89 15.29 15.01
N ALA A 292 -11.22 14.01 14.88
CA ALA A 292 -11.86 13.22 15.94
C ALA A 292 -10.97 13.12 17.20
N ALA A 293 -9.65 13.06 17.04
CA ALA A 293 -8.70 12.98 18.14
C ALA A 293 -8.47 14.31 18.87
N THR A 294 -9.06 15.43 18.41
CA THR A 294 -9.03 16.71 19.17
C THR A 294 -9.90 16.67 20.43
N ARG A 295 -10.79 15.69 20.55
CA ARG A 295 -11.63 15.51 21.74
C ARG A 295 -10.77 15.24 22.98
N PRO A 296 -11.11 15.84 24.14
CA PRO A 296 -10.35 15.62 25.37
C PRO A 296 -10.21 14.13 25.73
N GLY A 297 -8.99 13.70 26.06
CA GLY A 297 -8.70 12.32 26.45
C GLY A 297 -8.70 11.31 25.29
N HIS A 298 -8.76 11.78 24.04
CA HIS A 298 -8.61 10.91 22.86
C HIS A 298 -7.14 10.83 22.44
N LEU A 299 -6.71 9.64 22.05
CA LEU A 299 -5.40 9.37 21.48
C LEU A 299 -5.55 9.10 19.99
N LEU A 300 -4.84 9.83 19.13
CA LEU A 300 -4.67 9.45 17.74
C LEU A 300 -3.65 8.32 17.64
N TRP A 301 -4.10 7.15 17.19
CA TRP A 301 -3.20 6.07 16.80
C TRP A 301 -2.97 6.14 15.28
N SER A 302 -1.74 6.46 14.87
CA SER A 302 -1.33 6.42 13.47
C SER A 302 0.14 6.01 13.35
N ASP A 303 0.42 5.14 12.39
CA ASP A 303 1.78 4.74 12.00
C ASP A 303 2.35 5.63 10.87
N GLN A 304 1.85 6.87 10.76
CA GLN A 304 2.32 7.87 9.82
C GLN A 304 2.84 9.10 10.56
N VAL A 305 4.14 9.37 10.45
CA VAL A 305 4.83 10.47 11.16
C VAL A 305 4.26 11.83 10.74
N ALA A 306 3.90 12.00 9.47
CA ALA A 306 3.35 13.26 8.98
C ALA A 306 1.97 13.56 9.60
N VAL A 307 1.13 12.53 9.75
CA VAL A 307 -0.18 12.61 10.41
C VAL A 307 0.00 12.98 11.89
N GLY A 308 0.90 12.29 12.59
CA GLY A 308 1.21 12.59 13.99
C GLY A 308 1.80 13.99 14.20
N LEU A 309 2.74 14.42 13.35
CA LEU A 309 3.38 15.74 13.42
C LEU A 309 2.40 16.87 13.14
N LEU A 310 1.61 16.78 12.08
CA LEU A 310 0.63 17.81 11.73
C LEU A 310 -0.49 17.90 12.77
N GLY A 311 -1.04 16.76 13.20
CA GLY A 311 -2.05 16.72 14.26
C GLY A 311 -1.56 17.34 15.57
N ARG A 312 -0.33 16.99 16.01
CA ARG A 312 0.26 17.55 17.24
C ARG A 312 0.55 19.04 17.10
N LYS A 313 1.18 19.47 16.01
CA LYS A 313 1.65 20.86 15.83
C LYS A 313 0.50 21.83 15.58
N ALA A 314 -0.49 21.45 14.77
CA ALA A 314 -1.58 22.34 14.39
C ALA A 314 -2.74 22.32 15.40
N LEU A 315 -3.05 21.15 15.97
CA LEU A 315 -4.27 20.94 16.74
C LEU A 315 -4.04 20.40 18.16
N GLY A 316 -2.78 20.22 18.57
CA GLY A 316 -2.44 19.75 19.93
C GLY A 316 -2.87 18.31 20.21
N VAL A 317 -3.09 17.51 19.17
CA VAL A 317 -3.56 16.13 19.29
C VAL A 317 -2.49 15.25 19.94
N ALA A 318 -2.90 14.43 20.91
CA ALA A 318 -2.05 13.39 21.46
C ALA A 318 -1.89 12.26 20.44
N HIS A 319 -0.65 11.85 20.17
CA HIS A 319 -0.32 10.87 19.14
C HIS A 319 0.43 9.68 19.74
N GLY A 320 0.06 8.49 19.28
CA GLY A 320 0.76 7.23 19.53
C GLY A 320 0.86 6.42 18.24
N TRP A 321 1.84 5.55 18.18
CA TRP A 321 2.05 4.62 17.07
C TRP A 321 2.13 3.19 17.61
N THR A 322 2.09 2.22 16.72
CA THR A 322 1.91 0.81 17.06
C THR A 322 2.92 0.31 18.08
N GLN A 323 4.20 0.66 17.93
CA GLN A 323 5.20 0.24 18.91
C GLN A 323 4.96 0.86 20.30
N ALA A 324 4.63 2.15 20.36
CA ALA A 324 4.29 2.78 21.62
C ALA A 324 3.08 2.08 22.27
N VAL A 325 2.03 1.79 21.49
CA VAL A 325 0.83 1.09 21.96
C VAL A 325 1.16 -0.26 22.58
N VAL A 326 1.86 -1.14 21.87
CA VAL A 326 2.14 -2.50 22.38
C VAL A 326 3.09 -2.47 23.59
N HIS A 327 4.07 -1.55 23.62
CA HIS A 327 4.92 -1.35 24.80
C HIS A 327 4.14 -0.82 26.00
N GLY A 328 3.20 0.11 25.78
CA GLY A 328 2.31 0.61 26.82
C GLY A 328 1.41 -0.49 27.39
N ARG A 329 0.90 -1.38 26.54
CA ARG A 329 0.12 -2.56 26.95
C ARG A 329 0.96 -3.57 27.74
N HIS A 330 2.20 -3.81 27.31
CA HIS A 330 3.14 -4.65 28.07
C HIS A 330 3.45 -4.08 29.45
N ALA A 331 3.68 -2.76 29.54
CA ALA A 331 4.03 -2.09 30.79
C ALA A 331 2.94 -2.21 31.89
N ILE A 332 1.68 -2.44 31.50
CA ILE A 332 0.57 -2.68 32.44
C ILE A 332 0.21 -4.16 32.60
N GLY A 333 1.02 -5.07 32.05
CA GLY A 333 0.82 -6.52 32.13
C GLY A 333 -0.28 -7.07 31.22
N ALA A 334 -0.77 -6.30 30.24
CA ALA A 334 -1.80 -6.75 29.30
C ALA A 334 -1.24 -7.48 28.07
N LEU A 335 0.10 -7.54 27.95
CA LEU A 335 0.81 -8.23 26.89
C LEU A 335 2.06 -8.88 27.52
N ASP A 336 2.29 -10.16 27.29
CA ASP A 336 3.49 -10.83 27.79
C ASP A 336 4.75 -10.44 26.98
N ALA A 337 5.92 -10.79 27.52
CA ALA A 337 7.19 -10.42 26.93
C ALA A 337 7.52 -11.19 25.63
N GLU A 338 6.99 -12.40 25.46
CA GLU A 338 7.24 -13.23 24.27
C GLU A 338 6.45 -12.66 23.07
N ARG A 339 5.18 -12.35 23.30
CA ARG A 339 4.32 -11.69 22.32
C ARG A 339 4.86 -10.31 21.94
N LEU A 340 5.33 -9.52 22.91
CA LEU A 340 5.98 -8.23 22.62
C LEU A 340 7.21 -8.41 21.72
N ALA A 341 8.10 -9.36 22.05
CA ALA A 341 9.29 -9.63 21.24
C ALA A 341 8.92 -10.05 19.81
N GLY A 342 7.86 -10.85 19.64
CA GLY A 342 7.34 -11.22 18.32
C GLY A 342 6.79 -10.04 17.52
N ILE A 343 6.17 -9.06 18.18
CA ILE A 343 5.67 -7.84 17.53
C ILE A 343 6.84 -6.92 17.14
N ASP A 344 7.77 -6.66 18.05
CA ASP A 344 8.98 -5.87 17.76
C ASP A 344 9.80 -6.50 16.63
N ALA A 345 9.88 -7.83 16.59
CA ALA A 345 10.50 -8.59 15.51
C ALA A 345 9.85 -8.31 14.15
N ARG A 346 8.52 -8.27 14.08
CA ARG A 346 7.78 -7.99 12.84
C ARG A 346 7.87 -6.52 12.44
N LEU A 347 7.74 -5.59 13.39
CA LEU A 347 7.92 -4.15 13.15
C LEU A 347 9.29 -3.86 12.53
N LEU A 348 10.35 -4.45 13.09
CA LEU A 348 11.71 -4.35 12.57
C LEU A 348 11.82 -4.90 11.14
N ALA A 349 11.25 -6.09 10.89
CA ALA A 349 11.28 -6.72 9.58
C ALA A 349 10.48 -5.96 8.50
N LEU A 350 9.42 -5.25 8.92
CA LEU A 350 8.63 -4.36 8.09
C LEU A 350 9.27 -2.97 7.91
N ARG A 351 10.47 -2.74 8.47
CA ARG A 351 11.23 -1.49 8.38
C ARG A 351 10.47 -0.29 8.95
N TYR A 352 9.79 -0.50 10.08
CA TYR A 352 9.33 0.62 10.89
C TYR A 352 10.53 1.42 11.40
N GLU A 353 10.60 2.69 11.03
CA GLU A 353 11.69 3.57 11.42
C GLU A 353 11.66 3.83 12.93
N SER A 354 12.84 3.96 13.55
CA SER A 354 13.00 4.15 15.00
C SER A 354 12.41 3.03 15.89
N THR A 355 12.26 1.83 15.34
CA THR A 355 11.85 0.65 16.10
C THR A 355 12.86 0.33 17.20
N ARG A 356 12.42 0.29 18.46
CA ARG A 356 13.20 -0.19 19.60
C ARG A 356 13.15 -1.72 19.66
N PHE A 357 14.27 -2.39 19.80
CA PHE A 357 14.28 -3.85 19.92
C PHE A 357 15.47 -4.33 20.75
N ASP A 358 15.35 -5.56 21.26
CA ASP A 358 16.39 -6.20 22.06
C ASP A 358 16.75 -7.59 21.51
N ALA A 359 17.56 -8.33 22.27
CA ALA A 359 17.96 -9.69 21.94
C ALA A 359 16.77 -10.64 21.72
N ARG A 360 15.66 -10.45 22.45
CA ARG A 360 14.49 -11.34 22.38
C ARG A 360 13.77 -11.17 21.05
N ALA A 361 13.70 -9.96 20.50
CA ALA A 361 13.12 -9.73 19.18
C ALA A 361 13.90 -10.49 18.06
N ILE A 362 15.22 -10.59 18.17
CA ILE A 362 16.04 -11.36 17.21
C ILE A 362 15.79 -12.87 17.35
N VAL A 363 15.63 -13.37 18.56
CA VAL A 363 15.30 -14.79 18.79
C VAL A 363 13.87 -15.09 18.35
N ALA A 364 12.90 -14.23 18.69
CA ALA A 364 11.51 -14.36 18.28
C ALA A 364 11.34 -14.36 16.76
N SER A 365 12.14 -13.57 16.04
CA SER A 365 12.12 -13.61 14.57
C SER A 365 12.66 -14.92 14.02
N ALA A 366 13.73 -15.47 14.61
CA ALA A 366 14.26 -16.77 14.24
C ALA A 366 13.25 -17.90 14.50
N VAL A 367 12.56 -17.88 15.65
CA VAL A 367 11.47 -18.83 15.97
C VAL A 367 10.35 -18.74 14.94
N ALA A 368 9.88 -17.52 14.65
CA ALA A 368 8.80 -17.28 13.68
C ALA A 368 9.17 -17.73 12.25
N ALA A 369 10.45 -17.63 11.89
CA ALA A 369 10.98 -18.13 10.62
C ALA A 369 11.27 -19.64 10.62
N GLY A 370 10.89 -20.39 11.65
CA GLY A 370 11.21 -21.83 11.77
C GLY A 370 12.72 -22.10 11.81
N TRP A 371 13.49 -21.15 12.33
CA TRP A 371 14.96 -21.11 12.34
C TRP A 371 15.62 -21.03 10.96
N ASP A 372 14.87 -20.68 9.91
CA ASP A 372 15.43 -20.37 8.59
C ASP A 372 15.97 -18.92 8.56
N ALA A 373 17.28 -18.78 8.40
CA ALA A 373 17.94 -17.48 8.27
C ALA A 373 17.50 -16.66 7.04
N ASN A 374 16.88 -17.30 6.06
CA ASN A 374 16.30 -16.65 4.89
C ASN A 374 14.79 -16.41 5.00
N GLY A 375 14.15 -16.94 6.04
CA GLY A 375 12.72 -16.79 6.30
C GLY A 375 12.38 -15.43 6.90
N PHE A 376 11.18 -14.95 6.61
CA PHE A 376 10.59 -13.78 7.27
C PHE A 376 10.09 -14.19 8.68
N PRO A 377 10.24 -13.34 9.72
CA PRO A 377 10.88 -12.02 9.73
C PRO A 377 12.40 -12.05 10.00
N PHE A 378 13.01 -13.22 10.16
CA PHE A 378 14.40 -13.32 10.63
C PHE A 378 15.42 -12.69 9.69
N LYS A 379 15.31 -12.96 8.38
CA LYS A 379 16.23 -12.41 7.37
C LYS A 379 16.32 -10.88 7.45
N GLN A 380 15.17 -10.20 7.50
CA GLN A 380 15.10 -8.74 7.54
C GLN A 380 15.68 -8.18 8.84
N ASN A 381 15.48 -8.86 9.97
CA ASN A 381 16.07 -8.44 11.24
C ASN A 381 17.59 -8.60 11.26
N LEU A 382 18.11 -9.65 10.61
CA LEU A 382 19.55 -9.81 10.40
C LEU A 382 20.12 -8.70 9.50
N ASP A 383 19.43 -8.37 8.40
CA ASP A 383 19.80 -7.26 7.52
C ASP A 383 19.81 -5.92 8.26
N GLU A 384 18.81 -5.70 9.11
CA GLU A 384 18.74 -4.49 9.92
C GLU A 384 19.95 -4.42 10.85
N LEU A 385 20.33 -5.48 11.58
CA LEU A 385 21.54 -5.48 12.42
C LEU A 385 22.81 -5.03 11.68
N VAL A 386 22.88 -5.22 10.35
CA VAL A 386 24.03 -4.84 9.51
C VAL A 386 23.90 -3.53 8.73
N GLY A 387 22.78 -2.81 8.82
CA GLY A 387 22.57 -1.51 8.15
C GLY A 387 23.54 -0.39 8.58
N GLU A 388 23.86 0.51 7.64
CA GLU A 388 24.88 1.57 7.77
C GLU A 388 24.59 2.65 8.84
N GLY A 389 23.35 2.80 9.30
CA GLY A 389 22.94 3.76 10.34
C GLY A 389 23.03 3.26 11.79
N ALA A 390 23.45 2.02 12.01
CA ALA A 390 23.56 1.42 13.34
C ALA A 390 24.55 2.12 14.27
N MET A 391 24.15 2.47 15.50
CA MET A 391 25.15 2.61 16.56
C MET A 391 25.78 1.23 16.83
N VAL A 392 27.01 1.04 16.36
CA VAL A 392 27.77 -0.22 16.42
C VAL A 392 27.79 -0.81 17.84
N TYR A 393 27.83 0.05 18.87
CA TYR A 393 27.90 -0.36 20.27
C TYR A 393 26.58 -0.93 20.82
N GLU A 394 25.43 -0.32 20.51
CA GLU A 394 24.13 -0.81 21.00
C GLU A 394 23.78 -2.14 20.34
N ARG A 395 24.01 -2.25 19.03
CA ARG A 395 23.75 -3.49 18.28
C ARG A 395 24.69 -4.63 18.68
N PHE A 396 25.90 -4.32 19.13
CA PHE A 396 26.82 -5.32 19.68
C PHE A 396 26.24 -6.05 20.90
N TRP A 397 25.61 -5.32 21.81
CA TRP A 397 25.00 -5.93 23.00
C TRP A 397 23.71 -6.66 22.68
N VAL A 398 22.89 -6.14 21.77
CA VAL A 398 21.71 -6.86 21.26
C VAL A 398 22.12 -8.20 20.64
N LEU A 399 23.16 -8.19 19.81
CA LEU A 399 23.73 -9.38 19.20
C LEU A 399 24.25 -10.39 20.24
N THR A 400 25.05 -9.91 21.19
CA THR A 400 25.60 -10.78 22.25
C THR A 400 24.48 -11.41 23.06
N GLY A 401 23.47 -10.62 23.45
CA GLY A 401 22.28 -11.11 24.15
C GLY A 401 21.46 -12.07 23.30
N ALA A 402 21.38 -11.88 21.97
CA ALA A 402 20.64 -12.77 21.08
C ALA A 402 21.29 -14.15 21.02
N ILE A 403 22.63 -14.24 20.94
CA ILE A 403 23.35 -15.53 20.97
C ILE A 403 23.17 -16.22 22.32
N VAL A 404 23.26 -15.46 23.42
CA VAL A 404 23.00 -16.01 24.77
C VAL A 404 21.57 -16.57 24.85
N SER A 405 20.58 -15.79 24.42
CA SER A 405 19.16 -16.16 24.45
C SER A 405 18.89 -17.39 23.57
N LEU A 406 19.45 -17.43 22.36
CA LEU A 406 19.37 -18.58 21.45
C LEU A 406 19.93 -19.87 22.07
N CYS A 407 20.97 -19.77 22.89
CA CYS A 407 21.55 -20.91 23.59
C CYS A 407 20.74 -21.38 24.81
N THR A 408 19.80 -20.56 25.26
CA THR A 408 18.82 -20.93 26.28
C THR A 408 17.50 -21.46 25.71
N GLU A 409 17.22 -21.21 24.43
CA GLU A 409 16.04 -21.74 23.73
C GLU A 409 16.09 -23.27 23.55
N ALA A 410 14.90 -23.87 23.43
CA ALA A 410 14.70 -25.30 23.18
C ALA A 410 15.03 -25.73 21.73
N ALA A 411 16.06 -25.14 21.12
CA ALA A 411 16.56 -25.53 19.82
C ALA A 411 17.56 -26.70 19.93
N THR A 412 17.73 -27.49 18.87
CA THR A 412 18.80 -28.49 18.81
C THR A 412 20.16 -27.80 18.66
N SER A 413 21.24 -28.50 19.02
CA SER A 413 22.60 -27.95 18.85
C SER A 413 22.90 -27.57 17.41
N GLU A 414 22.44 -28.38 16.44
CA GLU A 414 22.63 -28.12 15.01
C GLU A 414 21.90 -26.85 14.55
N VAL A 415 20.65 -26.64 15.02
CA VAL A 415 19.89 -25.43 14.75
C VAL A 415 20.63 -24.21 15.32
N ARG A 416 21.10 -24.29 16.57
CA ARG A 416 21.85 -23.18 17.18
C ARG A 416 23.11 -22.83 16.39
N THR A 417 23.93 -23.82 16.04
CA THR A 417 25.15 -23.62 15.25
C THR A 417 24.84 -22.92 13.94
N ARG A 418 23.85 -23.40 13.18
CA ARG A 418 23.46 -22.80 11.90
C ARG A 418 22.98 -21.36 12.03
N VAL A 419 22.18 -21.06 13.06
CA VAL A 419 21.69 -19.70 13.29
C VAL A 419 22.82 -18.76 13.72
N ILE A 420 23.70 -19.20 14.63
CA ILE A 420 24.88 -18.42 15.03
C ILE A 420 25.76 -18.15 13.80
N VAL A 421 26.07 -19.17 12.99
CA VAL A 421 26.84 -19.00 11.75
C VAL A 421 26.17 -17.98 10.83
N SER A 422 24.86 -18.05 10.65
CA SER A 422 24.12 -17.10 9.78
C SER A 422 24.19 -15.66 10.30
N ILE A 423 24.15 -15.47 11.62
CA ILE A 423 24.37 -14.17 12.27
C ILE A 423 25.80 -13.67 12.00
N LEU A 424 26.81 -14.52 12.17
CA LEU A 424 28.22 -14.17 11.95
C LEU A 424 28.49 -13.82 10.48
N ASP A 425 27.98 -14.63 9.54
CA ASP A 425 28.07 -14.40 8.11
C ASP A 425 27.48 -13.04 7.73
N ARG A 426 26.31 -12.71 8.29
CA ARG A 426 25.68 -11.41 8.05
C ARG A 426 26.54 -10.29 8.58
N ILE A 427 26.99 -10.35 9.84
CA ILE A 427 27.84 -9.31 10.45
C ILE A 427 29.12 -9.09 9.64
N ALA A 428 29.71 -10.16 9.12
CA ALA A 428 30.93 -10.12 8.33
C ALA A 428 30.80 -9.33 7.03
N THR A 429 29.58 -9.09 6.52
CA THR A 429 29.37 -8.24 5.33
C THR A 429 29.59 -6.75 5.62
N ARG A 430 29.61 -6.33 6.89
CA ARG A 430 29.84 -4.93 7.27
C ARG A 430 31.32 -4.55 7.16
N PRO A 431 31.62 -3.26 6.87
CA PRO A 431 32.91 -2.67 7.22
C PRO A 431 33.23 -2.94 8.69
N ALA A 432 34.44 -3.46 8.98
CA ALA A 432 34.86 -3.91 10.30
C ALA A 432 34.04 -5.07 10.93
N GLY A 433 33.21 -5.78 10.18
CA GLY A 433 32.41 -6.92 10.66
C GLY A 433 33.24 -8.00 11.36
N PHE A 434 34.41 -8.36 10.82
CA PHE A 434 35.33 -9.29 11.47
C PHE A 434 35.85 -8.82 12.83
N ALA A 435 36.07 -7.51 12.99
CA ALA A 435 36.46 -6.95 14.28
C ALA A 435 35.33 -7.10 15.31
N VAL A 436 34.07 -6.92 14.88
CA VAL A 436 32.88 -7.17 15.69
C VAL A 436 32.80 -8.64 16.10
N VAL A 437 33.02 -9.58 15.19
CA VAL A 437 33.02 -11.03 15.51
C VAL A 437 34.11 -11.38 16.52
N ARG A 438 35.31 -10.80 16.41
CA ARG A 438 36.38 -10.99 17.41
C ARG A 438 36.02 -10.39 18.78
N ALA A 439 35.42 -9.20 18.79
CA ALA A 439 34.95 -8.57 20.02
C ALA A 439 33.83 -9.41 20.68
N LEU A 440 32.95 -10.00 19.87
CA LEU A 440 31.88 -10.90 20.31
C LEU A 440 32.48 -12.13 20.97
N ARG A 441 33.48 -12.78 20.36
CA ARG A 441 34.21 -13.91 20.98
C ARG A 441 34.77 -13.57 22.36
N ARG A 442 35.38 -12.38 22.52
CA ARG A 442 35.93 -11.93 23.81
C ARG A 442 34.84 -11.71 24.87
N SER A 443 33.62 -11.38 24.43
CA SER A 443 32.52 -10.98 25.31
C SER A 443 31.52 -12.11 25.57
N ILE A 444 31.51 -13.16 24.74
CA ILE A 444 30.47 -14.19 24.77
C ILE A 444 30.53 -15.01 26.06
N ARG A 445 31.71 -15.51 26.46
CA ARG A 445 31.88 -16.30 27.68
C ARG A 445 31.43 -15.55 28.94
N PRO A 446 31.85 -14.28 29.18
CA PRO A 446 31.32 -13.49 30.29
C PRO A 446 29.80 -13.29 30.26
N ALA A 447 29.20 -13.14 29.06
CA ALA A 447 27.77 -12.87 28.91
C ALA A 447 26.88 -14.05 29.35
N PHE A 448 27.39 -15.28 29.33
CA PHE A 448 26.67 -16.47 29.81
C PHE A 448 26.68 -16.64 31.34
N GLY A 449 27.44 -15.81 32.08
CA GLY A 449 27.55 -15.90 33.52
C GLY A 449 28.03 -17.28 33.98
N ILE A 450 27.17 -18.02 34.71
CA ILE A 450 27.48 -19.35 35.26
C ILE A 450 27.22 -20.50 34.28
N ASN A 451 26.62 -20.25 33.11
CA ASN A 451 26.27 -21.29 32.14
C ASN A 451 27.47 -21.62 31.23
N HIS A 452 28.51 -22.21 31.81
CA HIS A 452 29.76 -22.51 31.11
C HIS A 452 29.59 -23.47 29.92
N LEU A 453 28.68 -24.45 30.03
CA LEU A 453 28.43 -25.42 28.95
C LEU A 453 27.94 -24.74 27.68
N ARG A 454 26.92 -23.87 27.78
CA ARG A 454 26.42 -23.12 26.62
C ARG A 454 27.41 -22.06 26.14
N ALA A 455 28.19 -21.50 27.05
CA ALA A 455 29.27 -20.58 26.69
C ALA A 455 30.33 -21.25 25.81
N ASP A 456 30.74 -22.48 26.16
CA ASP A 456 31.71 -23.25 25.38
C ASP A 456 31.13 -23.64 24.02
N GLU A 457 29.87 -24.12 23.96
CA GLU A 457 29.19 -24.40 22.67
C GLU A 457 29.19 -23.18 21.73
N ALA A 458 28.82 -22.00 22.24
CA ALA A 458 28.77 -20.78 21.43
C ALA A 458 30.18 -20.31 21.00
N ASP A 459 31.16 -20.37 21.90
CA ASP A 459 32.54 -19.99 21.61
C ASP A 459 33.18 -20.92 20.56
N GLU A 460 32.92 -22.23 20.64
CA GLU A 460 33.37 -23.21 19.65
C GLU A 460 32.85 -22.89 18.24
N VAL A 461 31.56 -22.52 18.12
CA VAL A 461 30.98 -22.10 16.84
C VAL A 461 31.67 -20.84 16.30
N ILE A 462 31.89 -19.83 17.15
CA ILE A 462 32.55 -18.58 16.74
C ILE A 462 34.02 -18.83 16.32
N VAL A 463 34.74 -19.66 17.07
CA VAL A 463 36.11 -20.06 16.75
C VAL A 463 36.16 -20.82 15.42
N GLY A 464 35.31 -21.83 15.26
CA GLY A 464 35.23 -22.61 14.02
C GLY A 464 34.94 -21.72 12.81
N TRP A 465 34.02 -20.76 12.97
CA TRP A 465 33.71 -19.77 11.93
C TRP A 465 34.92 -18.89 11.56
N LEU A 466 35.69 -18.42 12.55
CA LEU A 466 36.91 -17.63 12.33
C LEU A 466 38.05 -18.43 11.66
N VAL A 467 38.16 -19.74 11.96
CA VAL A 467 39.10 -20.66 11.28
C VAL A 467 38.76 -20.76 9.80
N VAL A 468 37.49 -21.06 9.48
CA VAL A 468 37.02 -21.25 8.10
C VAL A 468 37.30 -20.02 7.24
N HIS A 469 37.14 -18.83 7.81
CA HIS A 469 37.40 -17.57 7.12
C HIS A 469 38.87 -17.11 7.14
N GLN A 470 39.80 -17.92 7.68
CA GLN A 470 41.25 -17.66 7.77
C GLN A 470 41.60 -16.35 8.50
N ARG A 471 40.90 -16.02 9.58
CA ARG A 471 41.06 -14.73 10.30
C ARG A 471 41.35 -14.86 11.80
N LEU A 472 41.84 -16.01 12.26
CA LEU A 472 42.27 -16.18 13.66
C LEU A 472 43.54 -15.40 14.01
N ASP A 473 44.47 -15.20 13.07
CA ASP A 473 45.86 -14.81 13.36
C ASP A 473 46.23 -13.33 13.06
N ALA A 474 45.28 -12.40 13.07
CA ALA A 474 45.61 -10.97 12.99
C ALA A 474 45.14 -10.25 14.27
N GLU A 475 45.94 -10.39 15.33
CA GLU A 475 45.81 -9.63 16.58
C GLU A 475 46.11 -8.14 16.40
#